data_AF-A0A3C0AET1-F1
#
_entry.id   AF-A0A3C0AET1-F1
#
_cell.length_a   1.000
_cell.length_b   1.000
_cell.length_c   1.000
_cell.angle_alpha   90.00
_cell.angle_beta   90.00
_cell.angle_gamma   90.00
#
_symmetry.space_group_name_H-M   'P 1'
#
loop_
_entity.id
_entity.type
_entity.pdbx_description
1 polymer ?
#
loop_
_entity_poly.entity_id
_entity_poly.type
_entity_poly.pdbx_seq_one_letter_code
_entity_poly.pdbx_strand_id
1 'polypeptide(L)'
;MRLFHIVSIVSLFTILTTVSSVTAEEQYLEFLQGLRDKNYHDTALEYLDQIAADKTTPKKVQELIPFERAMTLLMFSRTQRLPEEQEATLDLALAQLASFTKQYPNHPMAGTANTERGKIILEKAEVEGRKAQSPAEQNNKKAHQEAARKLVAQARDIFQKAYNLHEKTWKSFPATFIDKQKEPEKYEARAKAEIQF
;
A
#
# COMPACT_ATOMS: atom_id res chain seq x y z
N MET A 1 22.62 -8.18 -88.11
CA MET A 1 21.82 -7.07 -87.54
C MET A 1 20.52 -7.62 -86.99
N ARG A 2 20.35 -7.67 -85.67
CA ARG A 2 19.19 -7.15 -84.90
C ARG A 2 19.61 -7.09 -83.42
N LEU A 3 19.56 -5.88 -82.86
CA LEU A 3 19.74 -5.55 -81.44
C LEU A 3 18.57 -6.14 -80.62
N PHE A 4 18.74 -6.32 -79.30
CA PHE A 4 18.03 -5.52 -78.26
C PHE A 4 18.14 -6.15 -76.84
N HIS A 5 18.83 -5.41 -75.98
CA HIS A 5 18.77 -5.13 -74.52
C HIS A 5 18.47 -6.16 -73.41
N ILE A 6 19.32 -5.98 -72.38
CA ILE A 6 19.33 -6.38 -70.97
C ILE A 6 18.02 -6.03 -70.25
N VAL A 7 17.51 -6.92 -69.38
CA VAL A 7 16.79 -6.52 -68.17
C VAL A 7 17.17 -7.46 -67.01
N SER A 8 18.01 -6.95 -66.12
CA SER A 8 18.20 -7.48 -64.76
C SER A 8 16.94 -7.23 -63.94
N ILE A 9 16.40 -8.26 -63.30
CA ILE A 9 15.38 -8.11 -62.26
C ILE A 9 16.04 -8.45 -60.93
N VAL A 10 16.50 -7.40 -60.23
CA VAL A 10 16.83 -7.46 -58.81
C VAL A 10 15.51 -7.30 -58.06
N SER A 11 14.97 -8.38 -57.52
CA SER A 11 13.78 -8.34 -56.67
C SER A 11 14.20 -7.95 -55.25
N LEU A 12 14.07 -6.66 -54.93
CA LEU A 12 14.32 -6.13 -53.59
C LEU A 12 13.08 -6.37 -52.74
N PHE A 13 13.14 -7.37 -51.85
CA PHE A 13 12.07 -7.70 -50.91
C PHE A 13 12.11 -6.69 -49.75
N THR A 14 11.28 -5.64 -49.81
CA THR A 14 11.14 -4.65 -48.74
C THR A 14 10.34 -5.27 -47.59
N ILE A 15 11.03 -5.69 -46.51
CA ILE A 15 10.38 -6.16 -45.28
C ILE A 15 9.81 -4.93 -44.56
N LEU A 16 8.49 -4.73 -44.65
CA LEU A 16 7.77 -3.74 -43.85
C LEU A 16 7.69 -4.27 -42.41
N THR A 17 8.65 -3.91 -41.56
CA THR A 17 8.53 -4.14 -40.12
C THR A 17 7.52 -3.16 -39.55
N THR A 18 6.31 -3.63 -39.26
CA THR A 18 5.37 -2.91 -38.39
C THR A 18 5.99 -2.84 -37.01
N VAL A 19 6.55 -1.68 -36.66
CA VAL A 19 6.99 -1.39 -35.29
C VAL A 19 5.73 -1.20 -34.46
N SER A 20 5.25 -2.27 -33.85
CA SER A 20 4.24 -2.17 -32.81
C SER A 20 4.88 -1.45 -31.63
N SER A 21 4.38 -0.27 -31.29
CA SER A 21 4.74 0.44 -30.07
C SER A 21 4.38 -0.45 -28.88
N VAL A 22 5.37 -1.10 -28.29
CA VAL A 22 5.19 -1.78 -27.01
C VAL A 22 5.23 -0.68 -25.95
N THR A 23 4.07 -0.31 -25.43
CA THR A 23 4.00 0.53 -24.23
C THR A 23 4.46 -0.34 -23.05
N ALA A 24 5.67 -0.09 -22.55
CA ALA A 24 6.08 -0.64 -21.28
C ALA A 24 5.18 -0.03 -20.19
N GLU A 25 4.31 -0.83 -19.58
CA GLU A 25 3.53 -0.41 -18.42
C GLU A 25 4.51 -0.14 -17.27
N GLU A 26 4.44 1.05 -16.69
CA GLU A 26 5.28 1.40 -15.53
C GLU A 26 4.96 0.46 -14.36
N GLN A 27 6.01 -0.04 -13.72
CA GLN A 27 5.91 -0.91 -12.53
C GLN A 27 5.78 -0.04 -11.28
N TYR A 28 4.64 0.65 -11.16
CA TYR A 28 4.43 1.71 -10.17
C TYR A 28 4.74 1.26 -8.73
N LEU A 29 4.19 0.11 -8.32
CA LEU A 29 4.29 -0.36 -6.94
C LEU A 29 5.66 -0.97 -6.64
N GLU A 30 6.28 -1.64 -7.61
CA GLU A 30 7.63 -2.18 -7.51
C GLU A 30 8.66 -1.06 -7.41
N PHE A 31 8.52 0.00 -8.20
CA PHE A 31 9.39 1.17 -8.11
C PHE A 31 9.25 1.87 -6.76
N LEU A 32 8.02 2.11 -6.32
CA LEU A 32 7.74 2.66 -5.00
C LEU A 32 8.34 1.81 -3.87
N GLN A 33 8.22 0.49 -3.95
CA GLN A 33 8.82 -0.42 -2.98
C GLN A 33 10.34 -0.31 -3.00
N GLY A 34 10.96 -0.23 -4.17
CA GLY A 34 12.41 -0.04 -4.30
C GLY A 34 12.93 1.26 -3.69
N LEU A 35 12.14 2.35 -3.72
CA LEU A 35 12.48 3.60 -3.02
C LEU A 35 12.44 3.40 -1.50
N ARG A 36 11.39 2.75 -0.98
CA ARG A 36 11.25 2.47 0.45
C ARG A 36 12.35 1.57 0.99
N ASP A 37 12.72 0.53 0.25
CA ASP A 37 13.77 -0.42 0.65
C ASP A 37 15.15 0.26 0.77
N LYS A 38 15.35 1.38 0.06
CA LYS A 38 16.56 2.22 0.15
C LYS A 38 16.43 3.36 1.16
N ASN A 39 15.37 3.40 1.96
CA ASN A 39 15.01 4.48 2.89
C ASN A 39 14.80 5.86 2.21
N TYR A 40 14.49 5.89 0.91
CA TYR A 40 14.15 7.13 0.20
C TYR A 40 12.68 7.48 0.39
N HIS A 41 12.27 7.69 1.65
CA HIS A 41 10.87 7.90 2.01
C HIS A 41 10.30 9.22 1.49
N ASP A 42 11.08 10.30 1.56
CA ASP A 42 10.65 11.61 1.02
C ASP A 42 10.42 11.52 -0.50
N THR A 43 11.38 10.93 -1.23
CA THR A 43 11.26 10.69 -2.67
C THR A 43 10.10 9.75 -3.01
N ALA A 44 9.84 8.75 -2.16
CA ALA A 44 8.68 7.86 -2.33
C ALA A 44 7.35 8.62 -2.16
N LEU A 45 7.28 9.61 -1.26
CA LEU A 45 6.12 10.47 -1.10
C LEU A 45 5.94 11.41 -2.30
N GLU A 46 7.03 12.02 -2.78
CA GLU A 46 7.03 12.84 -3.99
C GLU A 46 6.56 12.05 -5.22
N TYR A 47 7.05 10.82 -5.37
CA TYR A 47 6.61 9.91 -6.44
C TYR A 47 5.11 9.62 -6.35
N LEU A 48 4.58 9.37 -5.15
CA LEU A 48 3.15 9.17 -4.92
C LEU A 48 2.33 10.41 -5.28
N ASP A 49 2.85 11.61 -5.06
CA ASP A 49 2.21 12.86 -5.47
C ASP A 49 2.23 13.04 -7.00
N GLN A 50 3.34 12.68 -7.65
CA GLN A 50 3.46 12.72 -9.10
C GLN A 50 2.42 11.80 -9.77
N ILE A 51 2.33 10.53 -9.37
CA ILE A 51 1.40 9.57 -9.97
C ILE A 51 -0.06 9.84 -9.55
N ALA A 52 -0.29 10.55 -8.44
CA ALA A 52 -1.64 11.02 -8.09
C ALA A 52 -2.14 12.13 -9.02
N ALA A 53 -1.22 13.00 -9.48
CA ALA A 53 -1.54 14.10 -10.38
C ALA A 53 -1.67 13.65 -11.86
N ASP A 54 -1.05 12.52 -12.21
CA ASP A 54 -1.08 11.97 -13.56
C ASP A 54 -2.41 11.24 -13.85
N LYS A 55 -3.14 11.79 -14.82
CA LYS A 55 -4.43 11.23 -15.28
C LYS A 55 -4.28 9.90 -16.01
N THR A 56 -3.08 9.54 -16.44
CA THR A 56 -2.79 8.28 -17.13
C THR A 56 -2.49 7.13 -16.16
N THR A 57 -2.23 7.42 -14.88
CA THR A 57 -2.01 6.40 -13.86
C THR A 57 -3.24 5.51 -13.74
N PRO A 58 -3.09 4.16 -13.83
CA PRO A 58 -4.22 3.24 -13.79
C PRO A 58 -5.07 3.42 -12.53
N LYS A 59 -6.40 3.31 -12.67
CA LYS A 59 -7.35 3.47 -11.56
C LYS A 59 -6.99 2.59 -10.36
N LYS A 60 -6.62 1.32 -10.60
CA LYS A 60 -6.18 0.37 -9.54
C LYS A 60 -5.03 0.92 -8.69
N VAL A 61 -4.11 1.68 -9.29
CA VAL A 61 -2.97 2.30 -8.61
C VAL A 61 -3.44 3.55 -7.89
N GLN A 62 -4.23 4.41 -8.55
CA GLN A 62 -4.76 5.63 -7.93
C GLN A 62 -5.53 5.35 -6.64
N GLU A 63 -6.37 4.31 -6.63
CA GLU A 63 -7.13 3.92 -5.44
C GLU A 63 -6.23 3.49 -4.27
N LEU A 64 -5.05 2.94 -4.55
CA LEU A 64 -4.07 2.52 -3.55
C LEU A 64 -3.19 3.66 -3.02
N ILE A 65 -3.09 4.81 -3.69
CA ILE A 65 -2.17 5.89 -3.32
C ILE A 65 -2.29 6.30 -1.83
N PRO A 66 -3.49 6.51 -1.24
CA PRO A 66 -3.58 6.86 0.18
C PRO A 66 -3.07 5.75 1.10
N PHE A 67 -3.32 4.48 0.75
CA PHE A 67 -2.77 3.34 1.50
C PHE A 67 -1.24 3.32 1.42
N GLU A 68 -0.70 3.48 0.21
CA GLU A 68 0.73 3.47 -0.02
C GLU A 68 1.44 4.67 0.63
N ARG A 69 0.85 5.88 0.61
CA ARG A 69 1.39 7.03 1.37
C ARG A 69 1.50 6.69 2.85
N ALA A 70 0.47 6.08 3.43
CA ALA A 70 0.52 5.67 4.83
C ALA A 70 1.61 4.64 5.11
N MET A 71 1.79 3.63 4.25
CA MET A 71 2.85 2.63 4.44
C MET A 71 4.24 3.26 4.36
N THR A 72 4.44 4.21 3.43
CA THR A 72 5.68 5.00 3.35
C THR A 72 5.91 5.79 4.64
N LEU A 73 4.90 6.48 5.14
CA LEU A 73 4.97 7.27 6.38
C LEU A 73 5.25 6.39 7.61
N LEU A 74 4.67 5.19 7.68
CA LEU A 74 4.95 4.21 8.75
C LEU A 74 6.40 3.73 8.74
N MET A 75 6.98 3.53 7.55
CA MET A 75 8.41 3.21 7.45
C MET A 75 9.25 4.43 7.83
N PHE A 76 8.85 5.62 7.37
CA PHE A 76 9.57 6.86 7.64
C PHE A 76 9.62 7.20 9.13
N SER A 77 8.50 7.04 9.84
CA SER A 77 8.42 7.32 11.29
C SER A 77 9.39 6.47 12.12
N ARG A 78 9.76 5.28 11.63
CA ARG A 78 10.76 4.40 12.29
C ARG A 78 12.18 4.92 12.16
N THR A 79 12.44 5.85 11.24
CA THR A 79 13.76 6.45 11.02
C THR A 79 13.96 7.75 11.79
N GLN A 80 12.88 8.31 12.36
CA GLN A 80 12.91 9.58 13.07
C GLN A 80 13.52 9.45 14.46
N ARG A 81 14.28 10.48 14.84
CA ARG A 81 15.01 10.51 16.12
C ARG A 81 14.26 11.27 17.21
N LEU A 82 13.49 12.28 16.81
CA LEU A 82 12.72 13.10 17.74
C LEU A 82 11.32 12.47 17.91
N PRO A 83 10.88 12.19 19.15
CA PRO A 83 9.56 11.63 19.40
C PRO A 83 8.41 12.46 18.81
N GLU A 84 8.55 13.79 18.79
CA GLU A 84 7.54 14.70 18.25
C GLU A 84 7.41 14.58 16.72
N GLU A 85 8.52 14.40 16.01
CA GLU A 85 8.53 14.14 14.56
C GLU A 85 7.92 12.77 14.25
N GLN A 86 8.30 11.77 15.05
CA GLN A 86 7.72 10.43 14.99
C GLN A 86 6.20 10.46 15.14
N GLU A 87 5.70 11.15 16.17
CA GLU A 87 4.27 11.27 16.42
C GLU A 87 3.55 12.01 15.27
N ALA A 88 4.10 13.12 14.80
CA ALA A 88 3.52 13.87 13.68
C ALA A 88 3.42 13.00 12.40
N THR A 89 4.43 12.20 12.13
CA THR A 89 4.46 11.32 10.95
C THR A 89 3.47 10.16 11.07
N LEU A 90 3.32 9.59 12.27
CA LEU A 90 2.29 8.60 12.56
C LEU A 90 0.87 9.16 12.42
N ASP A 91 0.66 10.43 12.80
CA ASP A 91 -0.63 11.10 12.62
C ASP A 91 -0.96 11.33 11.13
N LEU A 92 0.04 11.67 10.31
CA LEU A 92 -0.13 11.70 8.86
C LEU A 92 -0.49 10.32 8.30
N ALA A 93 0.19 9.26 8.75
CA ALA A 93 -0.11 7.89 8.33
C ALA A 93 -1.55 7.48 8.71
N LEU A 94 -1.99 7.80 9.93
CA LEU A 94 -3.35 7.57 10.38
C LEU A 94 -4.39 8.29 9.53
N ALA A 95 -4.14 9.55 9.17
CA ALA A 95 -5.03 10.33 8.32
C ALA A 95 -5.17 9.70 6.93
N GLN A 96 -4.06 9.26 6.33
CA GLN A 96 -4.06 8.60 5.03
C GLN A 96 -4.83 7.25 5.06
N LEU A 97 -4.62 6.42 6.08
CA LEU A 97 -5.38 5.16 6.24
C LEU A 97 -6.86 5.39 6.51
N ALA A 98 -7.20 6.40 7.31
CA ALA A 98 -8.59 6.77 7.55
C ALA A 98 -9.26 7.26 6.26
N SER A 99 -8.55 8.04 5.44
CA SER A 99 -9.00 8.47 4.13
C SER A 99 -9.23 7.27 3.20
N PHE A 100 -8.25 6.37 3.09
CA PHE A 100 -8.34 5.16 2.28
C PHE A 100 -9.55 4.30 2.65
N THR A 101 -9.72 3.98 3.93
CA THR A 101 -10.82 3.12 4.40
C THR A 101 -12.20 3.78 4.29
N LYS A 102 -12.26 5.11 4.26
CA LYS A 102 -13.48 5.87 3.98
C LYS A 102 -13.83 5.88 2.50
N GLN A 103 -12.84 6.09 1.63
CA GLN A 103 -13.03 6.19 0.18
C GLN A 103 -13.26 4.81 -0.45
N TYR A 104 -12.55 3.80 0.02
CA TYR A 104 -12.55 2.46 -0.55
C TYR A 104 -12.84 1.38 0.51
N PRO A 105 -14.03 1.41 1.14
CA PRO A 105 -14.35 0.53 2.27
C PRO A 105 -14.37 -0.97 1.92
N ASN A 106 -14.54 -1.32 0.65
CA ASN A 106 -14.56 -2.69 0.15
C ASN A 106 -13.28 -3.08 -0.62
N HIS A 107 -12.24 -2.24 -0.61
CA HIS A 107 -10.99 -2.57 -1.27
C HIS A 107 -10.31 -3.77 -0.60
N PRO A 108 -9.61 -4.66 -1.33
CA PRO A 108 -8.89 -5.79 -0.74
C PRO A 108 -7.94 -5.40 0.41
N MET A 109 -7.29 -4.24 0.31
CA MET A 109 -6.40 -3.69 1.34
C MET A 109 -7.12 -2.97 2.50
N ALA A 110 -8.44 -2.82 2.49
CA ALA A 110 -9.18 -2.10 3.54
C ALA A 110 -9.06 -2.77 4.92
N GLY A 111 -9.02 -4.10 4.95
CA GLY A 111 -8.76 -4.87 6.18
C GLY A 111 -7.38 -4.53 6.74
N THR A 112 -6.33 -4.64 5.91
CA THR A 112 -4.95 -4.30 6.28
C THR A 112 -4.82 -2.85 6.73
N ALA A 113 -5.46 -1.91 6.04
CA ALA A 113 -5.44 -0.52 6.43
C ALA A 113 -6.04 -0.28 7.82
N ASN A 114 -7.14 -0.97 8.15
CA ASN A 114 -7.69 -0.91 9.51
C ASN A 114 -6.78 -1.60 10.54
N THR A 115 -6.13 -2.72 10.20
CA THR A 115 -5.12 -3.34 11.06
C THR A 115 -4.02 -2.36 11.42
N GLU A 116 -3.44 -1.66 10.44
CA GLU A 116 -2.36 -0.69 10.69
C GLU A 116 -2.86 0.52 11.48
N ARG A 117 -4.08 1.02 11.22
CA ARG A 117 -4.69 2.08 12.05
C ARG A 117 -4.81 1.66 13.52
N GLY A 118 -5.28 0.43 13.75
CA GLY A 118 -5.43 -0.11 15.09
C GLY A 118 -4.10 -0.18 15.84
N LYS A 119 -3.04 -0.63 15.15
CA LYS A 119 -1.68 -0.69 15.70
C LYS A 119 -1.16 0.69 16.11
N ILE A 120 -1.23 1.68 15.22
CA ILE A 120 -0.75 3.04 15.54
C ILE A 120 -1.53 3.62 16.74
N ILE A 121 -2.86 3.45 16.78
CA ILE A 121 -3.67 3.97 17.90
C ILE A 121 -3.32 3.25 19.21
N LEU A 122 -3.03 1.94 19.15
CA LEU A 122 -2.58 1.18 20.31
C LEU A 122 -1.20 1.65 20.79
N GLU A 123 -0.26 1.91 19.89
CA GLU A 123 1.04 2.50 20.23
C GLU A 123 0.89 3.86 20.92
N LYS A 124 -0.01 4.73 20.43
CA LYS A 124 -0.36 5.98 21.11
C LYS A 124 -0.93 5.74 22.51
N ALA A 125 -1.74 4.69 22.68
CA ALA A 125 -2.27 4.32 24.00
C ALA A 125 -1.17 3.88 24.96
N GLU A 126 -0.16 3.16 24.47
CA GLU A 126 1.01 2.76 25.25
C GLU A 126 1.87 3.96 25.67
N VAL A 127 2.02 4.95 24.79
CA VAL A 127 2.70 6.22 25.12
C VAL A 127 1.99 6.90 26.30
N GLU A 128 0.67 7.04 26.24
CA GLU A 128 -0.13 7.60 27.34
C GLU A 128 -0.02 6.75 28.61
N GLY A 129 0.00 5.43 28.47
CA GLY A 129 0.26 4.51 29.59
C GLY A 129 1.61 4.73 30.26
N ARG A 130 2.67 4.94 29.48
CA ARG A 130 4.01 5.28 30.00
C ARG A 130 4.04 6.65 30.67
N LYS A 131 3.39 7.67 30.09
CA LYS A 131 3.26 9.00 30.72
C LYS A 131 2.56 8.89 32.08
N ALA A 132 1.47 8.11 32.18
CA ALA A 132 0.78 7.88 33.44
C ALA A 132 1.64 7.19 34.53
N GLN A 133 2.73 6.51 34.14
CA GLN A 133 3.68 5.86 35.06
C GLN A 133 4.91 6.73 35.34
N SER A 134 5.10 7.83 34.60
CA SER A 134 6.26 8.71 34.74
C SER A 134 6.14 9.59 36.00
N PRO A 135 7.19 9.67 36.84
CA PRO A 135 7.22 10.61 37.96
C PRO A 135 7.03 12.08 37.55
N ALA A 136 7.48 12.45 36.34
CA ALA A 136 7.36 13.81 35.81
C ALA A 136 5.90 14.21 35.54
N GLU A 137 5.01 13.25 35.29
CA GLU A 137 3.61 13.46 34.94
C GLU A 137 2.65 13.07 36.07
N GLN A 138 3.14 12.99 37.32
CA GLN A 138 2.35 12.54 38.46
C GLN A 138 1.05 13.35 38.66
N ASN A 139 1.10 14.66 38.38
CA ASN A 139 -0.06 15.56 38.45
C ASN A 139 -1.09 15.29 37.34
N ASN A 140 -0.66 14.75 36.19
CA ASN A 140 -1.48 14.43 35.02
C ASN A 140 -1.84 12.95 34.91
N LYS A 141 -1.41 12.12 35.87
CA LYS A 141 -1.57 10.65 35.84
C LYS A 141 -2.98 10.20 35.46
N LYS A 142 -4.02 10.77 36.07
CA LYS A 142 -5.42 10.39 35.80
C LYS A 142 -5.81 10.70 34.36
N ALA A 143 -5.41 11.86 33.84
CA ALA A 143 -5.70 12.27 32.47
C ALA A 143 -5.04 11.33 31.45
N HIS A 144 -3.77 10.97 31.65
CA HIS A 144 -3.07 10.00 30.81
C HIS A 144 -3.69 8.61 30.84
N GLN A 145 -4.15 8.15 32.02
CA GLN A 145 -4.88 6.87 32.12
C GLN A 145 -6.21 6.89 31.35
N GLU A 146 -6.96 7.98 31.43
CA GLU A 146 -8.22 8.16 30.70
C GLU A 146 -7.97 8.20 29.18
N ALA A 147 -6.93 8.93 28.74
CA ALA A 147 -6.51 8.99 27.34
C ALA A 147 -6.12 7.61 26.81
N ALA A 148 -5.28 6.87 27.54
CA ALA A 148 -4.88 5.50 27.18
C ALA A 148 -6.10 4.57 27.03
N ARG A 149 -7.04 4.58 27.99
CA ARG A 149 -8.26 3.76 27.92
C ARG A 149 -9.12 4.10 26.70
N LYS A 150 -9.26 5.39 26.39
CA LYS A 150 -10.00 5.85 25.20
C LYS A 150 -9.35 5.35 23.92
N LEU A 151 -8.03 5.45 23.80
CA LEU A 151 -7.28 4.97 22.64
C LEU A 151 -7.37 3.44 22.50
N VAL A 152 -7.27 2.68 23.60
CA VAL A 152 -7.47 1.22 23.58
C VAL A 152 -8.87 0.86 23.09
N ALA A 153 -9.91 1.57 23.54
CA ALA A 153 -11.27 1.35 23.05
C ALA A 153 -11.39 1.63 21.54
N GLN A 154 -10.82 2.73 21.06
CA GLN A 154 -10.78 3.06 19.64
C GLN A 154 -10.03 2.02 18.80
N ALA A 155 -8.86 1.56 19.27
CA ALA A 155 -8.09 0.52 18.61
C ALA A 155 -8.89 -0.78 18.51
N ARG A 156 -9.58 -1.18 19.59
CA ARG A 156 -10.45 -2.37 19.60
C ARG A 156 -11.52 -2.29 18.51
N ASP A 157 -12.23 -1.16 18.42
CA ASP A 157 -13.29 -0.99 17.42
C ASP A 157 -12.74 -1.06 15.99
N ILE A 158 -11.53 -0.54 15.77
CA ILE A 158 -10.86 -0.58 14.47
C ILE A 158 -10.36 -1.98 14.15
N PHE A 159 -9.78 -2.71 15.12
CA PHE A 159 -9.39 -4.10 14.94
C PHE A 159 -10.58 -5.00 14.66
N GLN A 160 -11.74 -4.76 15.29
CA GLN A 160 -12.95 -5.51 14.96
C GLN A 160 -13.39 -5.28 13.50
N LYS A 161 -13.27 -4.05 12.99
CA LYS A 161 -13.53 -3.76 11.57
C LYS A 161 -12.53 -4.48 10.66
N ALA A 162 -11.25 -4.48 11.03
CA ALA A 162 -10.21 -5.20 10.30
C ALA A 162 -10.50 -6.70 10.25
N TYR A 163 -10.80 -7.31 11.40
CA TYR A 163 -11.18 -8.71 11.55
C TYR A 163 -12.35 -9.07 10.64
N ASN A 164 -13.45 -8.30 10.69
CA ASN A 164 -14.63 -8.57 9.86
C ASN A 164 -14.31 -8.53 8.35
N LEU A 165 -13.40 -7.64 7.92
CA LEU A 165 -12.98 -7.54 6.53
C LEU A 165 -12.07 -8.69 6.11
N HIS A 166 -11.09 -9.06 6.95
CA HIS A 166 -10.22 -10.21 6.69
C HIS A 166 -11.00 -11.51 6.67
N GLU A 167 -11.92 -11.70 7.62
CA GLU A 167 -12.84 -12.84 7.67
C GLU A 167 -13.68 -12.94 6.38
N LYS A 168 -14.24 -11.81 5.94
CA LYS A 168 -15.02 -11.74 4.69
C LYS A 168 -14.18 -12.12 3.48
N THR A 169 -12.95 -11.63 3.38
CA THR A 169 -12.03 -11.97 2.29
C THR A 169 -11.67 -13.45 2.33
N TRP A 170 -11.31 -13.99 3.48
CA TRP A 170 -10.97 -15.41 3.64
C TRP A 170 -12.15 -16.32 3.27
N LYS A 171 -13.36 -16.02 3.76
CA LYS A 171 -14.59 -16.77 3.45
C LYS A 171 -15.05 -16.63 1.99
N SER A 172 -14.50 -15.70 1.21
CA SER A 172 -14.82 -15.56 -0.21
C SER A 172 -14.16 -16.63 -1.08
N PHE A 173 -13.10 -17.29 -0.58
CA PHE A 173 -12.44 -18.38 -1.28
C PHE A 173 -13.22 -19.69 -1.11
N PRO A 174 -13.22 -20.57 -2.13
CA PRO A 174 -13.90 -21.85 -2.03
C PRO A 174 -13.25 -22.73 -0.96
N ALA A 175 -14.08 -23.44 -0.20
CA ALA A 175 -13.60 -24.43 0.78
C ALA A 175 -12.93 -25.65 0.12
N THR A 176 -13.12 -25.84 -1.18
CA THR A 176 -12.51 -26.92 -1.96
C THR A 176 -11.01 -26.68 -2.15
N PHE A 177 -10.30 -27.74 -2.57
CA PHE A 177 -8.89 -27.66 -2.92
C PHE A 177 -8.67 -26.68 -4.08
N ILE A 178 -7.67 -25.80 -3.94
CA ILE A 178 -7.18 -24.93 -5.01
C ILE A 178 -5.82 -25.50 -5.44
N ASP A 179 -5.71 -25.90 -6.70
CA ASP A 179 -4.49 -26.49 -7.25
C ASP A 179 -3.45 -25.40 -7.50
N LYS A 180 -2.33 -25.44 -6.77
CA LYS A 180 -1.23 -24.44 -6.89
C LYS A 180 -0.63 -24.39 -8.30
N GLN A 181 -0.61 -25.50 -9.05
CA GLN A 181 -0.03 -25.53 -10.39
C GLN A 181 -1.00 -25.00 -11.45
N LYS A 182 -2.31 -25.25 -11.27
CA LYS A 182 -3.34 -24.80 -12.21
C LYS A 182 -3.84 -23.39 -11.94
N GLU A 183 -3.89 -22.99 -10.68
CA GLU A 183 -4.42 -21.70 -10.22
C GLU A 183 -3.48 -21.04 -9.19
N PRO A 184 -2.21 -20.75 -9.55
CA PRO A 184 -1.20 -20.23 -8.62
C PRO A 184 -1.62 -18.93 -7.94
N GLU A 185 -2.16 -17.97 -8.69
CA GLU A 185 -2.58 -16.67 -8.15
C GLU A 185 -3.70 -16.79 -7.11
N LYS A 186 -4.71 -17.63 -7.37
CA LYS A 186 -5.81 -17.87 -6.42
C LYS A 186 -5.33 -18.62 -5.19
N TYR A 187 -4.40 -19.56 -5.37
CA TYR A 187 -3.77 -20.28 -4.26
C TYR A 187 -3.02 -19.30 -3.35
N GLU A 188 -2.18 -18.43 -3.91
CA GLU A 188 -1.44 -17.42 -3.14
C GLU A 188 -2.35 -16.38 -2.49
N ALA A 189 -3.39 -15.92 -3.19
CA ALA A 189 -4.36 -14.98 -2.64
C ALA A 189 -5.13 -15.59 -1.45
N ARG A 190 -5.52 -16.88 -1.53
CA ARG A 190 -6.13 -17.60 -0.40
C ARG A 190 -5.16 -17.74 0.76
N ALA A 191 -3.92 -18.16 0.50
CA ALA A 191 -2.90 -18.31 1.54
C ALA A 191 -2.63 -16.98 2.25
N LYS A 192 -2.56 -15.88 1.51
CA LYS A 192 -2.42 -14.53 2.08
C LYS A 192 -3.64 -14.15 2.92
N ALA A 193 -4.86 -14.43 2.45
CA ALA A 193 -6.08 -14.15 3.21
C ALA A 193 -6.17 -14.96 4.50
N GLU A 194 -5.69 -16.21 4.50
CA GLU A 194 -5.63 -17.07 5.68
C GLU A 194 -4.61 -16.59 6.71
N ILE A 195 -3.46 -16.06 6.29
CA ILE A 195 -2.45 -15.47 7.21
C ILE A 195 -2.95 -14.16 7.83
N GLN A 196 -3.77 -13.40 7.10
CA GLN A 196 -4.28 -12.10 7.53
C GLN A 196 -5.51 -12.19 8.45
N PHE A 197 -6.22 -13.32 8.43
CA PHE A 197 -7.36 -13.62 9.30
C PHE A 197 -6.89 -14.17 10.65
#